data_AF-A0A948W7L7-F1
#
_entry.id   AF-A0A948W7L7-F1
#
_cell.length_a   1.000
_cell.length_b   1.000
_cell.length_c   1.000
_cell.angle_alpha   90.00
_cell.angle_beta   90.00
_cell.angle_gamma   90.00
#
_symmetry.space_group_name_H-M   'P 1'
#
loop_
_entity.id
_entity.type
_entity.pdbx_description
1 polymer ?
#
loop_
_entity_poly.entity_id
_entity_poly.type
_entity_poly.pdbx_seq_one_letter_code
_entity_poly.pdbx_strand_id
1 'polypeptide(L)'
;MIGLTYLGIFMRDGKYAILLDGGFVIKKFQSQSGKFPIAEDVVKFCSGIRENPRLRDLQLLRIYFYHALPSTETLVNPIDGRSINFSTTTLYRESRRLLDTLELEDSAGLAETGC
;
A
#
# COMPACT_ATOMS: atom_id res chain seq x y z
N MET A 1 3.65 22.14 52.27
CA MET A 1 4.55 21.39 51.37
C MET A 1 3.77 21.09 50.10
N ILE A 2 3.57 22.07 49.23
CA ILE A 2 4.40 22.41 48.06
C ILE A 2 4.60 21.21 47.12
N GLY A 3 3.79 21.18 46.06
CA GLY A 3 4.22 20.82 44.70
C GLY A 3 4.47 19.34 44.40
N LEU A 4 3.40 18.55 44.27
CA LEU A 4 3.46 17.46 43.30
C LEU A 4 3.48 18.10 41.91
N THR A 5 4.67 18.10 41.32
CA THR A 5 5.00 18.65 40.03
C THR A 5 3.95 18.25 39.00
N TYR A 6 3.22 19.27 38.50
CA TYR A 6 2.64 19.30 37.17
C TYR A 6 3.76 19.01 36.16
N LEU A 7 4.19 17.76 36.04
CA LEU A 7 4.93 17.32 34.87
C LEU A 7 3.87 17.12 33.80
N GLY A 8 3.56 18.22 33.13
CA GLY A 8 2.81 18.21 31.89
C GLY A 8 3.55 17.31 30.91
N ILE A 9 3.21 16.02 30.93
CA ILE A 9 3.37 15.18 29.76
C ILE A 9 2.28 15.71 28.83
N PHE A 10 2.65 16.70 28.02
CA PHE A 10 2.06 16.84 26.70
C PHE A 10 2.30 15.49 26.02
N MET A 11 1.41 14.52 26.26
CA MET A 11 1.21 13.41 25.33
C MET A 11 0.70 14.12 24.09
N ARG A 12 1.62 14.43 23.18
CA ARG A 12 1.25 14.72 21.82
C ARG A 12 0.54 13.44 21.39
N ASP A 13 -0.77 13.49 21.16
CA ASP A 13 -1.54 12.39 20.58
C ASP A 13 -0.96 12.13 19.19
N GLY A 14 0.14 11.38 19.19
CA GLY A 14 1.00 11.22 18.05
C GLY A 14 0.24 10.36 17.07
N LYS A 15 -0.02 10.92 15.89
CA LYS A 15 -0.78 10.24 14.85
C LYS A 15 0.17 9.92 13.72
N TYR A 16 -0.04 8.76 13.10
CA TYR A 16 0.69 8.39 11.90
C TYR A 16 -0.25 7.77 10.86
N ALA A 17 0.20 7.81 9.62
CA ALA A 17 -0.41 7.11 8.51
C ALA A 17 0.69 6.34 7.78
N ILE A 18 0.30 5.24 7.14
CA ILE A 18 1.19 4.47 6.26
C ILE A 18 0.80 4.82 4.83
N LEU A 19 1.77 5.27 4.02
CA LEU A 19 1.55 5.58 2.61
C LEU A 19 2.44 4.66 1.77
N LEU A 20 1.81 3.85 0.93
CA LEU A 20 2.48 2.86 0.10
C LEU A 20 2.35 3.24 -1.38
N ASP A 21 3.49 3.44 -2.03
CA ASP A 21 3.59 3.44 -3.49
C ASP A 21 3.45 2.00 -3.98
N GLY A 22 2.32 1.68 -4.61
CA GLY A 22 2.05 0.33 -5.09
C GLY A 22 3.03 -0.12 -6.17
N GLY A 23 3.49 0.78 -7.05
CA GLY A 23 4.47 0.46 -8.08
C GLY A 23 5.82 0.07 -7.49
N PHE A 24 6.24 0.75 -6.41
CA PHE A 24 7.43 0.39 -5.66
C PHE A 24 7.25 -0.92 -4.88
N VAL A 25 6.14 -1.07 -4.14
CA VAL A 25 5.86 -2.25 -3.31
C VAL A 25 5.82 -3.51 -4.17
N ILE A 26 5.09 -3.50 -5.29
CA ILE A 26 5.00 -4.63 -6.23
C ILE A 26 6.38 -5.05 -6.72
N LYS A 27 7.20 -4.09 -7.19
CA LYS A 27 8.56 -4.37 -7.66
C LYS A 27 9.45 -4.96 -6.55
N LYS A 28 9.32 -4.47 -5.32
CA LYS A 28 10.09 -5.00 -4.18
C LYS A 28 9.70 -6.43 -3.84
N PHE A 29 8.40 -6.73 -3.76
CA PHE A 29 7.93 -8.10 -3.56
C PHE A 29 8.41 -9.03 -4.67
N GLN A 30 8.25 -8.64 -5.93
CA GLN A 30 8.71 -9.42 -7.08
C GLN A 30 10.22 -9.69 -7.02
N SER A 31 11.03 -8.71 -6.62
CA SER A 31 12.48 -8.91 -6.48
C SER A 31 12.87 -9.90 -5.38
N GLN A 32 12.02 -10.09 -4.37
CA GLN A 32 12.30 -10.96 -3.22
C GLN A 32 11.71 -12.37 -3.40
N SER A 33 10.48 -12.47 -3.92
CA SER A 33 9.74 -13.74 -4.00
C SER A 33 9.61 -14.29 -5.42
N GLY A 34 9.90 -13.47 -6.44
CA GLY A 34 9.61 -13.79 -7.84
C GLY A 34 8.12 -13.74 -8.20
N LYS A 35 7.24 -13.36 -7.27
CA LYS A 35 5.78 -13.39 -7.45
C LYS A 35 5.18 -11.99 -7.37
N PHE A 36 4.06 -11.80 -8.07
CA PHE A 36 3.21 -10.62 -7.87
C PHE A 36 2.53 -10.72 -6.50
N PRO A 37 2.52 -9.65 -5.68
CA PRO A 37 1.94 -9.72 -4.34
C PRO A 37 0.42 -9.83 -4.39
N ILE A 38 -0.15 -10.53 -3.42
CA ILE A 38 -1.59 -10.52 -3.13
C ILE A 38 -1.92 -9.53 -2.00
N ALA A 39 -3.20 -9.24 -1.77
CA ALA A 39 -3.62 -8.27 -0.76
C ALA A 39 -3.11 -8.65 0.64
N GLU A 40 -3.11 -9.95 0.95
CA GLU A 40 -2.63 -10.51 2.21
C GLU A 40 -1.14 -10.20 2.46
N ASP A 41 -0.31 -10.18 1.40
CA ASP A 41 1.10 -9.81 1.50
C ASP A 41 1.25 -8.34 1.92
N VAL A 42 0.42 -7.46 1.34
CA VAL A 42 0.41 -6.03 1.65
C VAL A 42 -0.09 -5.79 3.08
N VAL A 43 -1.18 -6.44 3.48
CA VAL A 43 -1.72 -6.36 4.86
C VAL A 43 -0.70 -6.86 5.88
N LYS A 44 -0.01 -7.97 5.58
CA LYS A 44 1.06 -8.50 6.43
C LYS A 44 2.23 -7.53 6.54
N PHE A 45 2.63 -6.90 5.44
CA PHE A 45 3.67 -5.87 5.45
C PHE A 45 3.29 -4.68 6.33
N CYS A 46 2.06 -4.18 6.19
CA CYS A 46 1.53 -3.11 7.04
C CYS A 46 1.47 -3.50 8.52
N SER A 47 1.06 -4.74 8.83
CA SER A 47 1.04 -5.26 10.20
C SER A 47 2.44 -5.26 10.81
N GLY A 48 3.46 -5.67 10.04
CA GLY A 48 4.86 -5.61 10.48
C GLY A 48 5.35 -4.17 10.74
N ILE A 49 4.90 -3.19 9.96
CA ILE A 49 5.20 -1.77 10.24
C ILE A 49 4.58 -1.36 11.58
N ARG A 50 3.29 -1.70 11.80
CA ARG A 50 2.55 -1.35 13.03
C ARG A 50 3.19 -1.92 14.31
N GLU A 51 3.84 -3.08 14.20
CA GLU A 51 4.54 -3.72 15.33
C GLU A 51 5.85 -3.01 15.71
N ASN A 52 6.31 -2.01 14.96
CA ASN A 52 7.52 -1.27 15.26
C ASN A 52 7.41 -0.57 16.64
N PRO A 53 8.34 -0.80 17.58
CA PRO A 53 8.30 -0.19 18.92
C PRO A 53 8.21 1.35 18.91
N ARG A 54 8.73 2.00 17.87
CA ARG A 54 8.67 3.47 17.72
C ARG A 54 7.27 4.01 17.43
N LEU A 55 6.34 3.15 17.04
CA LEU A 55 4.94 3.50 16.73
C LEU A 55 3.97 3.09 17.83
N ARG A 56 4.43 2.42 18.89
CA ARG A 56 3.59 1.82 19.94
C ARG A 56 2.66 2.83 20.62
N ASP A 57 3.16 4.03 20.86
CA ASP A 57 2.43 5.09 21.54
C ASP A 57 1.76 6.07 20.54
N LEU A 58 1.76 5.72 19.24
CA LEU A 58 1.12 6.51 18.19
C LEU A 58 -0.18 5.85 17.72
N GLN A 59 -1.18 6.68 17.44
CA GLN A 59 -2.44 6.24 16.85
C GLN A 59 -2.29 6.13 15.32
N LEU A 60 -2.56 4.94 14.77
CA LEU A 60 -2.71 4.77 13.33
C LEU A 60 -4.01 5.42 12.86
N LEU A 61 -3.91 6.33 11.90
CA LEU A 61 -5.08 6.97 11.30
C LEU A 61 -5.62 6.17 10.12
N ARG A 62 -4.74 5.87 9.15
CA ARG A 62 -5.12 5.24 7.88
C ARG A 62 -3.90 4.64 7.19
N ILE A 63 -4.14 3.63 6.36
CA ILE A 63 -3.17 3.03 5.46
C ILE A 63 -3.60 3.34 4.04
N TYR A 64 -2.79 4.07 3.28
CA TYR A 64 -3.03 4.37 1.88
C TYR A 64 -2.16 3.47 1.00
N PHE A 65 -2.80 2.78 0.06
CA PHE A 65 -2.12 2.09 -1.02
C PHE A 65 -2.49 2.77 -2.33
N TYR A 66 -1.58 3.56 -2.89
CA TYR A 66 -1.83 4.27 -4.15
C TYR A 66 -1.13 3.54 -5.29
N HIS A 67 -1.90 3.19 -6.31
CA HIS A 67 -1.39 2.55 -7.52
C HIS A 67 -2.30 2.89 -8.70
N ALA A 68 -1.69 3.06 -9.87
CA ALA A 68 -2.45 3.31 -11.08
C ALA A 68 -3.24 2.06 -11.50
N LEU A 69 -4.43 2.28 -12.06
CA LEU A 69 -5.15 1.20 -12.73
C LEU A 69 -4.31 0.65 -13.90
N PRO A 70 -4.33 -0.68 -14.13
CA PRO A 70 -3.60 -1.25 -15.25
C PRO A 70 -4.24 -0.81 -16.58
N SER A 71 -3.42 -0.55 -17.58
CA SER A 71 -3.89 -0.05 -18.88
C SER A 71 -4.74 -1.09 -19.63
N THR A 72 -5.86 -0.64 -20.19
CA THR A 72 -6.72 -1.42 -21.10
C THR A 72 -6.38 -1.21 -22.56
N GLU A 73 -5.42 -0.34 -22.86
CA GLU A 73 -5.10 0.06 -24.23
C GLU A 73 -4.41 -1.06 -25.01
N THR A 74 -4.46 -0.93 -26.33
CA THR A 74 -3.64 -1.70 -27.25
C THR A 74 -2.61 -0.77 -27.87
N LEU A 75 -1.33 -1.03 -27.64
CA LEU A 75 -0.24 -0.23 -28.21
C LEU A 75 0.57 -1.05 -29.20
N VAL A 76 1.10 -0.36 -30.20
CA VAL A 76 2.05 -0.91 -31.17
C VAL A 76 3.45 -0.54 -30.71
N ASN A 77 4.31 -1.54 -30.53
CA ASN A 77 5.71 -1.31 -30.25
C ASN A 77 6.37 -0.63 -31.46
N PRO A 78 6.91 0.59 -31.33
CA PRO A 78 7.48 1.33 -32.46
C PRO A 78 8.76 0.70 -33.00
N ILE A 79 9.41 -0.21 -32.26
CA ILE A 79 10.67 -0.82 -32.65
C ILE A 79 10.45 -2.01 -33.61
N ASP A 80 9.44 -2.85 -33.35
CA ASP A 80 9.19 -4.09 -34.09
C ASP A 80 7.79 -4.19 -34.71
N GLY A 81 6.94 -3.18 -34.54
CA GLY A 81 5.59 -3.11 -35.08
C GLY A 81 4.59 -4.06 -34.43
N ARG A 82 4.96 -4.79 -33.37
CA ARG A 82 4.06 -5.73 -32.71
C ARG A 82 2.99 -5.00 -31.91
N SER A 83 1.74 -5.44 -32.06
CA SER A 83 0.62 -4.95 -31.27
C SER A 83 0.48 -5.76 -29.98
N ILE A 84 0.36 -5.07 -28.85
CA ILE A 84 0.14 -5.67 -27.53
C ILE A 84 -1.13 -5.06 -26.94
N ASN A 85 -2.12 -5.91 -26.69
CA ASN A 85 -3.31 -5.52 -25.93
C ASN A 85 -3.04 -5.73 -24.42
N PHE A 86 -2.84 -4.65 -23.68
CA PHE A 86 -2.46 -4.72 -22.26
C PHE A 86 -3.55 -5.36 -21.40
N SER A 87 -4.82 -5.20 -21.74
CA SER A 87 -5.95 -5.80 -21.00
C SER A 87 -5.90 -7.34 -20.95
N THR A 88 -5.21 -7.97 -21.90
CA THR A 88 -5.09 -9.42 -21.98
C THR A 88 -3.90 -9.98 -21.21
N THR A 89 -3.02 -9.10 -20.72
CA THR A 89 -1.77 -9.51 -20.07
C THR A 89 -2.01 -10.05 -18.66
N THR A 90 -1.14 -10.94 -18.21
CA THR A 90 -1.13 -11.41 -16.81
C THR A 90 -0.96 -10.24 -15.85
N LEU A 91 -0.10 -9.26 -16.19
CA LEU A 91 0.12 -8.08 -15.35
C LEU A 91 -1.17 -7.28 -15.12
N TYR A 92 -1.98 -7.09 -16.16
CA TYR A 92 -3.28 -6.43 -16.03
C TYR A 92 -4.18 -7.17 -15.03
N ARG A 93 -4.31 -8.49 -15.20
CA ARG A 93 -5.16 -9.32 -14.35
C ARG A 93 -4.73 -9.29 -12.89
N GLU A 94 -3.43 -9.47 -12.64
CA GLU A 94 -2.89 -9.49 -11.27
C GLU A 94 -2.98 -8.11 -10.61
N SER A 95 -2.67 -7.04 -11.33
CA SER A 95 -2.77 -5.67 -10.79
C SER A 95 -4.22 -5.31 -10.48
N ARG A 96 -5.15 -5.66 -11.37
CA ARG A 96 -6.58 -5.43 -11.16
C ARG A 96 -7.09 -6.22 -9.95
N ARG A 97 -6.75 -7.50 -9.87
CA ARG A 97 -7.12 -8.36 -8.74
C ARG A 97 -6.60 -7.81 -7.41
N LEU A 98 -5.34 -7.37 -7.36
CA LEU A 98 -4.76 -6.80 -6.15
C LEU A 98 -5.54 -5.56 -5.70
N LEU A 99 -5.81 -4.63 -6.62
CA LEU A 99 -6.55 -3.41 -6.31
C LEU A 99 -7.98 -3.69 -5.85
N ASP A 100 -8.72 -4.53 -6.60
CA ASP A 100 -10.10 -4.88 -6.25
C ASP A 100 -10.16 -5.61 -4.89
N THR A 101 -9.16 -6.43 -4.56
CA THR A 101 -9.12 -7.12 -3.26
C THR A 101 -8.78 -6.16 -2.12
N LEU A 102 -7.79 -5.27 -2.31
CA LEU A 102 -7.42 -4.27 -1.29
C LEU A 102 -8.54 -3.29 -0.99
N GLU A 103 -9.39 -2.97 -1.98
CA GLU A 103 -10.56 -2.10 -1.78
C GLU A 103 -11.63 -2.75 -0.87
N LEU A 104 -11.73 -4.07 -0.87
CA LEU A 104 -12.64 -4.83 -0.01
C LEU A 104 -12.09 -5.08 1.40
N GLU A 105 -10.78 -4.87 1.61
CA GLU A 105 -10.14 -5.10 2.90
C GLU A 105 -10.50 -3.98 3.90
N ASP A 106 -11.39 -4.32 4.83
CA ASP A 106 -11.85 -3.43 5.91
C ASP A 106 -10.78 -3.17 7.00
N SER A 107 -9.55 -3.68 6.81
CA SER A 107 -8.45 -3.49 7.75
C SER A 107 -7.93 -2.04 7.73
N ALA A 108 -8.66 -1.14 8.40
CA ALA A 108 -8.28 0.23 8.75
C ALA A 108 -7.72 1.08 7.59
N GLY A 109 -8.43 1.07 6.45
CA GLY A 109 -8.49 2.25 5.58
C GLY A 109 -7.75 2.20 4.24
N LEU A 110 -7.60 1.02 3.63
CA LEU A 110 -7.17 0.83 2.23
C LEU A 110 -8.19 1.37 1.20
N ALA A 111 -8.79 2.52 1.45
CA ALA A 111 -9.68 3.18 0.53
C ALA A 111 -8.93 4.29 -0.22
N GLU A 112 -9.27 4.42 -1.50
CA GLU A 112 -8.83 5.40 -2.52
C GLU A 112 -7.73 4.89 -3.47
N THR A 113 -8.14 3.92 -4.29
CA THR A 113 -7.65 3.66 -5.65
C THR A 113 -7.94 4.87 -6.56
N GLY A 114 -7.25 5.98 -6.33
CA GLY A 114 -7.41 7.21 -7.11
C GLY A 114 -6.54 7.24 -8.37
N CYS A 115 -7.15 6.97 -9.54
CA CYS A 115 -7.16 7.76 -10.78
C CYS A 115 -7.91 6.97 -11.87
#